data_AF-A0A2A9NLX8-F1
#
_entry.id   AF-A0A2A9NLX8-F1
#
_cell.length_a   1.000
_cell.length_b   1.000
_cell.length_c   1.000
_cell.angle_alpha   90.00
_cell.angle_beta   90.00
_cell.angle_gamma   90.00
#
_symmetry.space_group_name_H-M   'P 1'
#
loop_
_entity.id
_entity.type
_entity.pdbx_description
1 polymer ?
#
loop_
_entity_poly.entity_id
_entity_poly.type
_entity_poly.pdbx_seq_one_letter_code
_entity_poly.pdbx_strand_id
1 'polypeptide(L)'
;MINDTLRFLRLPYLYTSTPTQLQVENLINSAQQFLDYFLTLDSEVTLIWQSDWRTLKVLFLVMRYTPFVDVTLRLFNRVVPSALRQGCVLSAQIAPVSIAIGLAAAECLLAVRTWCLWNRHRAIGIVIFFLATGGFISIVVLVVQYLISVKYVPSPFPSQTPCTISAVDELFIAYAILLMFEISEL
;
A
#
# COMPACT_ATOMS: atom_id res chain seq x y z
N MET A 1 25.55 -10.11 35.75
CA MET A 1 25.01 -10.83 34.57
C MET A 1 23.56 -10.46 34.22
N ILE A 2 23.02 -9.32 34.70
CA ILE A 2 21.69 -8.80 34.34
C ILE A 2 21.79 -7.45 33.60
N ASN A 3 22.97 -6.82 33.60
CA ASN A 3 23.18 -5.47 33.07
C ASN A 3 23.54 -5.43 31.57
N ASP A 4 23.94 -6.57 30.97
CA ASP A 4 24.27 -6.65 29.54
C ASP A 4 23.04 -6.92 28.65
N THR A 5 22.02 -7.59 29.18
CA THR A 5 20.78 -7.92 28.44
C THR A 5 19.89 -6.69 28.21
N LEU A 6 19.95 -5.68 29.09
CA LEU A 6 19.23 -4.41 28.94
C LEU A 6 19.85 -3.47 27.88
N ARG A 7 21.09 -3.72 27.46
CA ARG A 7 21.76 -2.94 26.41
C ARG A 7 21.32 -3.35 25.00
N PHE A 8 20.88 -4.60 24.81
CA PHE A 8 20.36 -5.10 23.54
C PHE A 8 18.91 -4.67 23.26
N LEU A 9 18.09 -4.45 24.30
CA LEU A 9 16.68 -4.05 24.14
C LEU A 9 16.46 -2.56 23.85
N ARG A 10 17.49 -1.71 23.98
CA ARG A 10 17.43 -0.28 23.64
C ARG A 10 17.87 0.07 22.22
N LEU A 11 18.34 -0.90 21.45
CA LEU A 11 18.96 -0.67 20.14
C LEU A 11 18.07 -0.81 18.88
N PRO A 12 16.79 -1.25 18.89
CA PRO A 12 16.03 -1.26 17.63
C PRO A 12 15.36 0.08 17.27
N TYR A 13 15.22 1.03 18.20
CA TYR A 13 14.40 2.24 17.97
C TYR A 13 15.19 3.55 17.84
N LEU A 14 16.49 3.57 18.16
CA LEU A 14 17.33 4.78 18.13
C LEU A 14 18.35 4.82 16.98
N TYR A 15 18.32 3.83 16.06
CA TYR A 15 19.04 3.96 14.81
C TYR A 15 18.19 4.79 13.85
N THR A 16 18.39 6.11 13.87
CA THR A 16 18.02 6.98 12.76
C THR A 16 18.55 6.33 11.49
N SER A 17 17.66 5.79 10.65
CA SER A 17 18.02 5.13 9.39
C SER A 17 18.97 6.03 8.61
N THR A 18 20.23 5.61 8.45
CA THR A 18 21.15 6.30 7.56
C THR A 18 20.57 6.25 6.14
N PRO A 19 20.75 7.30 5.32
CA PRO A 19 20.03 7.41 4.06
C PRO A 19 20.34 6.27 3.07
N THR A 20 21.49 5.61 3.23
CA THR A 20 21.87 4.39 2.52
C THR A 20 21.06 3.17 2.94
N GLN A 21 20.75 2.99 4.22
CA GLN A 21 19.93 1.88 4.73
C GLN A 21 18.50 1.96 4.15
N LEU A 22 17.91 3.15 4.18
CA LEU A 22 16.56 3.37 3.66
C LEU A 22 16.47 3.14 2.15
N GLN A 23 17.54 3.40 1.39
CA GLN A 23 17.59 3.07 -0.04
C GLN A 23 17.63 1.56 -0.28
N VAL A 24 18.44 0.83 0.49
CA VAL A 24 18.57 -0.63 0.38
C VAL A 24 17.24 -1.31 0.69
N GLU A 25 16.55 -0.89 1.74
CA GLU A 25 15.22 -1.42 2.08
C GLU A 25 14.20 -1.24 0.96
N ASN A 26 14.13 -0.03 0.37
CA ASN A 26 13.22 0.25 -0.74
C ASN A 26 13.54 -0.60 -1.98
N LEU A 27 14.83 -0.81 -2.27
CA LEU A 27 15.29 -1.69 -3.35
C LEU A 27 14.86 -3.13 -3.10
N ILE A 28 15.08 -3.66 -1.89
CA ILE A 28 14.68 -5.02 -1.50
C ILE A 28 13.16 -5.20 -1.65
N ASN A 29 12.37 -4.27 -1.11
CA ASN A 29 10.91 -4.33 -1.19
C ASN A 29 10.41 -4.34 -2.64
N SER A 30 10.98 -3.48 -3.49
CA SER A 30 10.63 -3.45 -4.91
C SER A 30 11.01 -4.76 -5.61
N ALA A 31 12.20 -5.30 -5.34
CA ALA A 31 12.67 -6.55 -5.94
C ALA A 31 11.83 -7.74 -5.50
N GLN A 32 11.42 -7.80 -4.23
CA GLN A 32 10.51 -8.82 -3.72
C GLN A 32 9.18 -8.79 -4.46
N GLN A 33 8.59 -7.60 -4.66
CA GLN A 33 7.34 -7.45 -5.39
C GLN A 33 7.43 -7.97 -6.84
N PHE A 34 8.55 -7.69 -7.54
CA PHE A 34 8.79 -8.25 -8.87
C PHE A 34 8.96 -9.77 -8.84
N LEU A 35 9.68 -10.30 -7.86
CA LEU A 35 9.88 -11.74 -7.71
C LEU A 35 8.55 -12.47 -7.49
N ASP A 36 7.73 -11.98 -6.58
CA ASP A 36 6.39 -12.52 -6.31
C ASP A 36 5.51 -12.46 -7.56
N TYR A 37 5.64 -11.39 -8.35
CA TYR A 37 4.93 -11.26 -9.62
C TYR A 37 5.33 -12.34 -10.63
N PHE A 38 6.64 -12.53 -10.85
CA PHE A 38 7.12 -13.52 -11.82
C PHE A 38 6.77 -14.95 -11.39
N LEU A 39 6.86 -15.24 -10.09
CA LEU A 39 6.54 -16.56 -9.55
C LEU A 39 5.08 -16.95 -9.77
N THR A 40 4.16 -15.97 -9.65
CA THR A 40 2.71 -16.21 -9.79
C THR A 40 2.20 -16.03 -11.22
N LEU A 41 3.02 -15.47 -12.13
CA LEU A 41 2.61 -15.16 -13.50
C LEU A 41 2.16 -16.37 -14.31
N ASP A 42 2.88 -17.50 -14.21
CA ASP A 42 2.57 -18.72 -14.97
C ASP A 42 1.19 -19.28 -14.61
N SER A 43 0.89 -19.35 -13.31
CA SER A 43 -0.42 -19.78 -12.80
C SER A 43 -1.53 -18.78 -13.14
N GLU A 44 -1.22 -17.48 -13.23
CA GLU A 44 -2.21 -16.48 -13.57
C GLU A 44 -2.57 -16.45 -15.07
N VAL A 45 -1.59 -16.62 -15.95
CA VAL A 45 -1.83 -16.66 -17.40
C VAL A 45 -2.69 -17.88 -17.75
N THR A 46 -2.46 -19.01 -17.09
CA THR A 46 -3.27 -20.22 -17.33
C THR A 46 -4.69 -20.10 -16.76
N LEU A 47 -4.85 -19.55 -15.56
CA LEU A 47 -6.15 -19.55 -14.86
C LEU A 47 -7.01 -18.29 -15.12
N ILE A 48 -6.41 -17.11 -15.17
CA ILE A 48 -7.11 -15.82 -15.20
C ILE A 48 -7.26 -15.30 -16.62
N TRP A 49 -6.23 -15.46 -17.46
CA TRP A 49 -6.27 -14.93 -18.83
C TRP A 49 -7.23 -15.70 -19.73
N GLN A 50 -7.35 -17.01 -19.54
CA GLN A 50 -8.32 -17.88 -20.22
C GLN A 50 -9.76 -17.71 -19.73
N SER A 51 -9.98 -17.04 -18.59
CA SER A 51 -11.30 -16.80 -18.02
C SER A 51 -12.00 -15.60 -18.67
N ASP A 52 -13.33 -15.69 -18.79
CA ASP A 52 -14.19 -14.60 -19.28
C ASP A 52 -13.91 -13.27 -18.56
N TRP A 53 -14.06 -12.17 -19.28
CA TRP A 53 -13.95 -10.81 -18.72
C TRP A 53 -15.09 -10.52 -17.75
N ARG A 54 -14.92 -10.95 -16.49
CA ARG A 54 -15.81 -10.65 -15.36
C ARG A 54 -15.22 -9.52 -14.53
N THR A 55 -16.09 -8.80 -13.80
CA THR A 55 -15.70 -7.71 -12.88
C THR A 55 -14.57 -8.11 -11.92
N LEU A 56 -14.54 -9.38 -11.49
CA LEU A 56 -13.48 -9.93 -10.63
C LEU A 56 -12.09 -9.92 -11.28
N LYS A 57 -12.00 -10.18 -12.60
CA LYS A 57 -10.74 -10.13 -13.34
C LYS A 57 -10.19 -8.70 -13.39
N VAL A 58 -11.06 -7.72 -13.60
CA VAL A 58 -10.67 -6.30 -13.62
C VAL A 58 -10.19 -5.86 -12.25
N LEU A 59 -10.93 -6.16 -11.18
CA LEU A 59 -10.53 -5.82 -9.81
C LEU A 59 -9.18 -6.47 -9.44
N PHE A 60 -9.01 -7.74 -9.78
CA PHE A 60 -7.76 -8.45 -9.55
C PHE A 60 -6.58 -7.78 -10.28
N LEU A 61 -6.75 -7.44 -11.56
CA LEU A 61 -5.73 -6.74 -12.33
C LEU A 61 -5.43 -5.36 -11.71
N VAL A 62 -6.46 -4.59 -11.33
CA VAL A 62 -6.25 -3.29 -10.69
C VAL A 62 -5.42 -3.45 -9.43
N MET A 63 -5.84 -4.31 -8.49
CA MET A 63 -5.11 -4.55 -7.24
C MET A 63 -3.64 -4.93 -7.50
N ARG A 64 -3.40 -5.79 -8.50
CA ARG A 64 -2.07 -6.31 -8.82
C ARG A 64 -1.17 -5.31 -9.53
N TYR A 65 -1.71 -4.52 -10.46
CA TYR A 65 -0.92 -3.60 -11.28
C TYR A 65 -0.73 -2.22 -10.66
N THR A 66 -1.57 -1.84 -9.69
CA THR A 66 -1.49 -0.55 -9.00
C THR A 66 -0.11 -0.27 -8.35
N PRO A 67 0.51 -1.20 -7.59
CA PRO A 67 1.80 -0.91 -6.96
C PRO A 67 2.97 -0.78 -7.97
N PHE A 68 2.84 -1.25 -9.22
CA PHE A 68 3.87 -1.03 -10.24
C PHE A 68 3.95 0.44 -10.67
N VAL A 69 2.82 1.14 -10.71
CA VAL A 69 2.77 2.58 -11.03
C VAL A 69 3.56 3.37 -9.98
N ASP A 70 3.35 3.03 -8.72
CA ASP A 70 4.00 3.65 -7.56
C ASP A 70 5.52 3.38 -7.53
N VAL A 71 5.94 2.13 -7.79
CA VAL A 71 7.36 1.77 -7.94
C VAL A 71 8.03 2.53 -9.10
N THR A 72 7.36 2.62 -10.25
CA THR A 72 7.89 3.31 -11.43
C THR A 72 8.08 4.80 -11.17
N LEU A 73 7.10 5.45 -10.54
CA LEU A 73 7.18 6.87 -10.14
C LEU A 73 8.30 7.11 -9.13
N ARG A 74 8.45 6.23 -8.13
CA ARG A 74 9.55 6.33 -7.16
C ARG A 74 10.90 6.20 -7.85
N LEU A 75 11.06 5.23 -8.74
CA LEU A 75 12.32 5.00 -9.46
C LEU A 75 12.66 6.18 -10.38
N PHE A 76 11.66 6.72 -11.09
CA PHE A 76 11.85 7.88 -11.95
C PHE A 76 12.34 9.12 -11.18
N ASN A 77 11.72 9.42 -10.03
CA ASN A 77 12.14 10.53 -9.17
C ASN A 77 13.54 10.34 -8.55
N ARG A 78 14.07 9.10 -8.53
CA ARG A 78 15.41 8.79 -8.01
C ARG A 78 16.49 8.86 -9.09
N VAL A 79 16.18 8.37 -10.29
CA VAL A 79 17.14 8.27 -11.40
C VAL A 79 17.33 9.60 -12.11
N VAL A 80 16.30 10.46 -12.13
CA VAL A 80 16.36 11.77 -12.81
C VAL A 80 16.70 12.86 -11.79
N PRO A 81 17.95 13.37 -11.74
CA PRO A 81 18.38 14.35 -10.73
C PRO A 81 17.69 15.71 -10.86
N SER A 82 17.06 15.97 -12.00
CA SER A 82 16.29 17.17 -12.33
C SER A 82 14.78 16.99 -12.19
N ALA A 83 14.30 15.92 -11.53
CA ALA A 83 12.89 15.75 -11.24
C ALA A 83 12.37 17.01 -10.53
N LEU A 84 11.60 17.82 -11.26
CA LEU A 84 11.04 19.09 -10.79
C LEU A 84 10.39 18.88 -9.41
N ARG A 85 10.34 19.93 -8.58
CA ARG A 85 9.51 19.98 -7.36
C ARG A 85 8.10 19.40 -7.58
N GLN A 86 7.56 19.52 -8.79
CA GLN A 86 6.31 18.92 -9.25
C GLN A 86 6.30 17.38 -9.25
N GLY A 87 7.37 16.70 -9.64
CA GLY A 87 7.45 15.22 -9.66
C GLY A 87 7.36 14.62 -8.26
N CYS A 88 7.95 15.31 -7.27
CA CYS A 88 7.83 14.93 -5.87
C CYS A 88 6.40 15.07 -5.34
N VAL A 89 5.77 16.23 -5.60
CA VAL A 89 4.37 16.50 -5.21
C VAL A 89 3.46 15.46 -5.84
N LEU A 90 3.67 15.17 -7.13
CA LEU A 90 2.91 14.18 -7.86
C LEU A 90 3.07 12.78 -7.26
N SER A 91 4.30 12.33 -6.96
CA SER A 91 4.50 11.02 -6.32
C SER A 91 3.86 10.94 -4.93
N ALA A 92 3.91 12.02 -4.15
CA ALA A 92 3.32 12.08 -2.82
C ALA A 92 1.78 12.03 -2.85
N GLN A 93 1.16 12.49 -3.95
CA GLN A 93 -0.29 12.42 -4.14
C GLN A 93 -0.73 11.12 -4.81
N ILE A 94 0.02 10.61 -5.78
CA ILE A 94 -0.33 9.37 -6.49
C ILE A 94 -0.16 8.15 -5.58
N ALA A 95 0.89 8.10 -4.75
CA ALA A 95 1.14 6.96 -3.87
C ALA A 95 -0.09 6.61 -2.98
N PRO A 96 -0.63 7.51 -2.14
CA PRO A 96 -1.78 7.19 -1.29
C PRO A 96 -3.05 6.87 -2.09
N VAL A 97 -3.26 7.52 -3.24
CA VAL A 97 -4.41 7.25 -4.12
C VAL A 97 -4.30 5.85 -4.74
N SER A 98 -3.11 5.47 -5.19
CA SER A 98 -2.85 4.14 -5.73
C SER A 98 -3.08 3.07 -4.66
N ILE A 99 -2.55 3.26 -3.45
CA ILE A 99 -2.79 2.36 -2.31
C ILE A 99 -4.30 2.24 -2.04
N ALA A 100 -5.04 3.35 -2.00
CA ALA A 100 -6.47 3.34 -1.78
C ALA A 100 -7.26 2.58 -2.86
N ILE A 101 -6.88 2.71 -4.13
CA ILE A 101 -7.48 1.95 -5.22
C ILE A 101 -7.21 0.45 -5.05
N GLY A 102 -5.98 0.09 -4.67
CA GLY A 102 -5.59 -1.29 -4.39
C GLY A 102 -6.39 -1.90 -3.24
N LEU A 103 -6.51 -1.17 -2.12
CA LEU A 103 -7.32 -1.60 -0.99
C LEU A 103 -8.80 -1.74 -1.37
N ALA A 104 -9.39 -0.74 -2.03
CA ALA A 104 -10.78 -0.81 -2.44
C ALA A 104 -11.07 -2.01 -3.36
N ALA A 105 -10.12 -2.35 -4.25
CA ALA A 105 -10.22 -3.53 -5.11
C ALA A 105 -10.12 -4.84 -4.30
N ALA A 106 -9.25 -4.88 -3.28
CA ALA A 106 -9.10 -6.02 -2.37
C ALA A 106 -10.37 -6.27 -1.55
N GLU A 107 -10.93 -5.22 -0.94
CA GLU A 107 -12.20 -5.25 -0.19
C GLU A 107 -13.34 -5.81 -1.05
N CYS A 108 -13.49 -5.29 -2.28
CA CYS A 108 -14.50 -5.79 -3.19
C CYS A 108 -14.30 -7.26 -3.57
N LEU A 109 -13.04 -7.72 -3.72
CA LEU A 109 -12.74 -9.11 -4.05
C LEU A 109 -13.06 -10.04 -2.86
N LEU A 110 -12.72 -9.62 -1.64
CA LEU A 110 -13.05 -10.34 -0.40
C LEU A 110 -14.57 -10.44 -0.24
N ALA A 111 -15.28 -9.32 -0.35
CA ALA A 111 -16.74 -9.25 -0.28
C ALA A 111 -17.45 -10.19 -1.28
N VAL A 112 -16.95 -10.29 -2.52
CA VAL A 112 -17.55 -11.21 -3.51
C VAL A 112 -17.27 -12.67 -3.16
N ARG A 113 -16.07 -12.99 -2.67
CA ARG A 113 -15.71 -14.36 -2.28
C ARG A 113 -16.53 -14.84 -1.09
N THR A 114 -16.66 -14.02 -0.07
CA THR A 114 -17.46 -14.32 1.14
C THR A 114 -18.94 -14.50 0.78
N TRP A 115 -19.48 -13.66 -0.12
CA TRP A 115 -20.86 -13.81 -0.58
C TRP A 115 -21.11 -15.11 -1.36
N CYS A 116 -20.16 -15.52 -2.20
CA CYS A 116 -20.23 -16.80 -2.92
C CYS A 116 -20.15 -18.00 -1.97
N LEU A 117 -19.29 -17.94 -0.95
CA LEU A 117 -19.13 -19.02 0.04
C LEU A 117 -20.43 -19.28 0.80
N TRP A 118 -21.20 -18.24 1.09
CA TRP A 118 -22.47 -18.35 1.82
C TRP A 118 -23.69 -18.64 0.95
N ASN A 119 -23.47 -19.31 -0.18
CA ASN A 119 -24.51 -19.71 -1.13
C ASN A 119 -25.44 -18.56 -1.54
N ARG A 120 -24.88 -17.34 -1.66
CA ARG A 120 -25.59 -16.15 -2.16
C ARG A 120 -26.79 -15.71 -1.31
N HIS A 121 -26.81 -16.05 -0.02
CA HIS A 121 -27.89 -15.70 0.88
C HIS A 121 -28.03 -14.17 1.03
N ARG A 122 -29.24 -13.63 0.82
CA ARG A 122 -29.47 -12.17 0.71
C ARG A 122 -29.14 -11.41 1.99
N ALA A 123 -29.40 -11.98 3.18
CA ALA A 123 -29.10 -11.33 4.45
C ALA A 123 -27.59 -11.07 4.62
N ILE A 124 -26.77 -11.98 4.13
CA ILE A 124 -25.31 -11.89 4.26
C ILE A 124 -24.76 -10.93 3.21
N GLY A 125 -25.34 -10.90 2.01
CA GLY A 125 -25.06 -9.85 1.05
C GLY A 125 -25.32 -8.43 1.59
N ILE A 126 -26.37 -8.26 2.41
CA ILE A 126 -26.65 -6.97 3.06
C ILE A 126 -25.58 -6.64 4.10
N VAL A 127 -25.17 -7.59 4.94
CA VAL A 127 -24.10 -7.38 5.94
C VAL A 127 -22.78 -7.02 5.26
N ILE A 128 -22.37 -7.78 4.25
CA ILE A 128 -21.16 -7.52 3.47
C ILE A 128 -21.22 -6.13 2.80
N PHE A 129 -22.38 -5.71 2.29
CA PHE A 129 -22.52 -4.38 1.71
C PHE A 129 -22.29 -3.26 2.73
N PHE A 130 -22.81 -3.41 3.96
CA PHE A 130 -22.56 -2.44 5.02
C PHE A 130 -21.10 -2.43 5.49
N LEU A 131 -20.45 -3.59 5.56
CA LEU A 131 -19.02 -3.68 5.92
C LEU A 131 -18.15 -3.05 4.82
N ALA A 132 -18.37 -3.41 3.55
CA ALA A 132 -17.64 -2.86 2.42
C ALA A 132 -17.80 -1.34 2.28
N THR A 133 -18.99 -0.79 2.56
CA THR A 133 -19.20 0.67 2.57
C THR A 133 -18.47 1.34 3.74
N GLY A 134 -18.44 0.72 4.92
CA GLY A 134 -17.63 1.18 6.05
C GLY A 134 -16.12 1.17 5.77
N GLY A 135 -15.62 0.10 5.15
CA GLY A 135 -14.24 0.00 4.69
C GLY A 135 -13.90 1.10 3.67
N PHE A 136 -14.75 1.30 2.67
CA PHE A 136 -14.56 2.36 1.67
C PHE A 136 -14.51 3.77 2.29
N ILE A 137 -15.41 4.07 3.22
CA ILE A 137 -15.40 5.35 3.96
C ILE A 137 -14.09 5.51 4.73
N SER A 138 -13.63 4.46 5.40
CA SER A 138 -12.38 4.46 6.17
C SER A 138 -11.17 4.74 5.28
N ILE A 139 -11.10 4.11 4.10
CA ILE A 139 -10.04 4.36 3.10
C ILE A 139 -10.06 5.83 2.63
N VAL A 140 -11.24 6.40 2.35
CA VAL A 140 -11.35 7.80 1.91
C VAL A 140 -10.88 8.76 3.00
N VAL A 141 -11.30 8.54 4.26
CA VAL A 141 -10.88 9.37 5.40
C VAL A 141 -9.36 9.32 5.56
N LEU A 142 -8.76 8.14 5.48
CA LEU A 142 -7.32 7.93 5.52
C LEU A 142 -6.57 8.74 4.46
N VAL A 143 -6.99 8.65 3.20
CA VAL A 143 -6.37 9.39 2.10
C VAL A 143 -6.50 10.88 2.31
N VAL A 144 -7.67 11.37 2.72
CA VAL A 144 -7.89 12.81 2.95
C VAL A 144 -7.03 13.32 4.10
N GLN A 145 -6.98 12.61 5.23
CA GLN A 145 -6.11 12.98 6.36
C GLN A 145 -4.64 12.97 5.97
N TYR A 146 -4.20 11.95 5.22
CA TYR A 146 -2.85 11.88 4.69
C TYR A 146 -2.53 13.11 3.84
N LEU A 147 -3.35 13.41 2.84
CA LEU A 147 -3.14 14.52 1.92
C LEU A 147 -3.10 15.88 2.62
N ILE A 148 -3.90 16.08 3.68
CA ILE A 148 -3.89 17.32 4.48
C ILE A 148 -2.66 17.40 5.39
N SER A 149 -2.20 16.26 5.93
CA SER A 149 -1.07 16.20 6.87
C SER A 149 0.30 16.36 6.20
N VAL A 150 0.39 16.02 4.91
CA VAL A 150 1.64 16.05 4.14
C VAL A 150 2.16 17.48 4.00
N LYS A 151 3.37 17.71 4.53
CA LYS A 151 4.16 18.92 4.34
C LYS A 151 5.40 18.61 3.51
N TYR A 152 5.67 19.45 2.52
CA TYR A 152 6.83 19.33 1.65
C TYR A 152 8.00 20.10 2.23
N VAL A 153 9.09 19.39 2.55
CA VAL A 153 10.31 19.99 3.10
C VAL A 153 11.48 19.66 2.17
N PRO A 154 12.38 20.62 1.89
CA PRO A 154 13.61 20.32 1.16
C PRO A 154 14.44 19.28 1.92
N SER A 155 14.92 18.26 1.22
CA SER A 155 15.73 17.20 1.83
C SER A 155 17.12 17.72 2.22
N PRO A 156 17.68 17.32 3.37
CA PRO A 156 19.06 17.64 3.75
C PRO A 156 20.11 16.99 2.81
N PHE A 157 19.72 15.99 2.01
CA PHE A 157 20.62 15.28 1.08
C PHE A 157 20.06 15.25 -0.35
N PRO A 158 20.21 16.35 -1.11
CA PRO A 158 19.61 16.51 -2.45
C PRO A 158 20.15 15.53 -3.49
N SER A 159 21.35 14.96 -3.29
CA SER A 159 21.94 13.98 -4.21
C SER A 159 21.28 12.59 -4.17
N GLN A 160 20.56 12.25 -3.09
CA GLN A 160 19.95 10.94 -2.89
C GLN A 160 18.43 10.99 -2.84
N THR A 161 17.88 12.07 -2.28
CA THR A 161 16.45 12.35 -2.19
C THR A 161 16.24 13.83 -2.51
N PRO A 162 15.78 14.21 -3.71
CA PRO A 162 15.57 15.62 -4.02
C PRO A 162 14.47 16.26 -3.15
N CYS A 163 13.57 15.45 -2.58
CA CYS A 163 12.54 15.93 -1.68
C CYS A 163 12.23 14.91 -0.56
N THR A 164 11.75 15.41 0.57
CA THR A 164 11.20 14.57 1.64
C THR A 164 9.79 15.04 2.02
N ILE A 165 8.96 14.07 2.39
CA ILE A 165 7.59 14.28 2.82
C ILE A 165 7.59 14.17 4.34
N SER A 166 7.11 15.20 5.03
CA SER A 166 6.83 15.12 6.46
C SER A 166 5.33 15.01 6.62
N ALA A 167 4.85 13.83 7.01
CA ALA A 167 3.45 13.56 7.30
C ALA A 167 3.29 13.25 8.80
N VAL A 168 2.05 13.36 9.30
CA VAL A 168 1.73 13.02 10.69
C VAL A 168 1.64 11.49 10.82
N ASP A 169 2.33 10.91 11.80
CA ASP A 169 2.45 9.45 12.04
C ASP A 169 1.15 8.76 12.52
N GLU A 170 0.01 9.45 12.53
CA GLU A 170 -1.27 8.90 13.02
C GLU A 170 -1.91 7.89 12.04
N LEU A 171 -1.33 7.68 10.85
CA LEU A 171 -1.78 6.69 9.86
C LEU A 171 -1.88 5.27 10.42
N PHE A 172 -1.04 4.92 11.40
CA PHE A 172 -1.06 3.60 12.03
C PHE A 172 -2.41 3.28 12.70
N ILE A 173 -3.06 4.27 13.32
CA ILE A 173 -4.34 4.08 14.01
C ILE A 173 -5.42 3.70 13.01
N ALA A 174 -5.49 4.42 11.89
CA ALA A 174 -6.51 4.18 10.89
C ALA A 174 -6.21 2.92 10.05
N TYR A 175 -4.94 2.52 9.90
CA TYR A 175 -4.59 1.19 9.38
C TYR A 175 -5.05 0.07 10.32
N ALA A 176 -4.90 0.24 11.63
CA ALA A 176 -5.40 -0.73 12.61
C ALA A 176 -6.94 -0.85 12.54
N ILE A 177 -7.66 0.25 12.33
CA ILE A 177 -9.12 0.23 12.13
C ILE A 177 -9.48 -0.57 10.87
N LEU A 178 -8.78 -0.35 9.75
CA LEU A 178 -9.01 -1.12 8.52
C LEU A 178 -8.78 -2.62 8.74
N LEU A 179 -7.69 -3.01 9.39
CA LEU A 179 -7.42 -4.41 9.71
C LEU A 179 -8.52 -5.05 10.57
N MET A 180 -9.09 -4.29 11.52
CA MET A 180 -10.21 -4.77 12.33
C MET A 180 -11.47 -5.00 11.48
N PHE A 181 -11.74 -4.14 10.49
CA PHE A 181 -12.82 -4.35 9.53
C PHE A 181 -12.56 -5.59 8.66
N GLU A 182 -11.36 -5.74 8.12
CA GLU A 182 -11.00 -6.90 7.29
C GLU A 182 -11.15 -8.22 8.05
N ILE A 183 -10.72 -8.27 9.32
CA ILE A 183 -10.91 -9.45 10.20
C ILE A 183 -12.39 -9.78 10.42
N SER A 184 -13.28 -8.78 10.40
CA SER A 184 -14.72 -9.02 10.56
C SER A 184 -15.41 -9.61 9.32
N GLU A 185 -14.75 -9.53 8.16
CA GLU A 185 -15.26 -10.07 6.89
C GLU A 185 -14.78 -11.50 6.58
N LEU A 186 -13.73 -11.96 7.26
CA LEU A 186 -13.12 -13.30 7.13
C LEU A 186 -13.94 -14.39 7.85
#